data_AF-A0AAU4K6X9-F1
#
_entry.id   AF-A0AAU4K6X9-F1
#
_cell.length_a   1.000
_cell.length_b   1.000
_cell.length_c   1.000
_cell.angle_alpha   90.00
_cell.angle_beta   90.00
_cell.angle_gamma   90.00
#
_symmetry.space_group_name_H-M   'P 1'
#
loop_
_entity.id
_entity.type
_entity.pdbx_description
1 polymer ?
#
loop_
_entity_poly.entity_id
_entity_poly.type
_entity_poly.pdbx_seq_one_letter_code
_entity_poly.pdbx_strand_id
1 'polypeptide(L)'
;MASRRTGTPRTGTRGISDELEQLLTLSRAQIDRALTDDGARDGLIELSLDEDLELREAAAAALDRGDDEHARAYEQEASAWRHTARLLRGETGSDRSARSRTA
;
A
#
# COMPACT_ATOMS: atom_id res chain seq x y z
N MET A 1 31.40 -22.77 -22.84
CA MET A 1 30.22 -23.63 -23.04
C MET A 1 29.27 -23.38 -21.88
N ALA A 2 27.99 -23.14 -22.20
CA ALA A 2 26.88 -22.78 -21.30
C ALA A 2 26.71 -23.81 -20.15
N SER A 3 26.15 -23.48 -18.98
CA SER A 3 24.80 -22.96 -18.83
C SER A 3 24.55 -22.19 -17.54
N ARG A 4 23.66 -21.22 -17.71
CA ARG A 4 23.22 -20.18 -16.80
C ARG A 4 22.38 -20.78 -15.67
N ARG A 5 22.68 -20.41 -14.42
CA ARG A 5 21.67 -20.38 -13.35
C ARG A 5 20.94 -19.05 -13.47
N THR A 6 19.77 -19.06 -14.09
CA THR A 6 18.81 -17.95 -13.97
C THR A 6 17.69 -18.42 -13.06
N GLY A 7 17.89 -18.23 -11.75
CA GLY A 7 16.78 -18.14 -10.83
C GLY A 7 16.14 -16.77 -11.02
N THR A 8 14.97 -16.72 -11.64
CA THR A 8 14.11 -15.54 -11.64
C THR A 8 13.50 -15.39 -10.24
N PRO A 9 13.61 -14.21 -9.59
CA PRO A 9 12.91 -13.99 -8.33
C PRO A 9 11.40 -13.89 -8.61
N ARG A 10 10.63 -14.90 -8.20
CA ARG A 10 9.15 -14.88 -8.12
C ARG A 10 8.65 -13.95 -6.99
N THR A 11 9.30 -12.81 -6.79
CA THR A 11 9.25 -12.03 -5.55
C THR A 11 8.46 -10.72 -5.68
N GLY A 12 8.13 -10.29 -6.90
CA GLY A 12 7.44 -9.01 -7.13
C GLY A 12 6.03 -8.97 -6.54
N THR A 13 5.17 -9.91 -6.92
CA THR A 13 3.76 -9.96 -6.47
C THR A 13 3.62 -10.46 -5.04
N ARG A 14 4.42 -11.45 -4.62
CA ARG A 14 4.36 -12.00 -3.26
C ARG A 14 4.76 -10.95 -2.21
N GLY A 15 5.74 -10.10 -2.52
CA GLY A 15 6.12 -8.99 -1.63
C GLY A 15 5.04 -7.92 -1.49
N ILE A 16 4.32 -7.60 -2.57
CA ILE A 16 3.22 -6.62 -2.54
C ILE A 16 2.04 -7.17 -1.74
N SER A 17 1.68 -8.45 -1.90
CA SER A 17 0.59 -9.05 -1.11
C SER A 17 0.86 -8.98 0.39
N ASP A 18 2.06 -9.36 0.82
CA ASP A 18 2.44 -9.37 2.24
C ASP A 18 2.50 -7.93 2.83
N GLU A 19 2.80 -6.93 2.00
CA GLU A 19 2.78 -5.51 2.38
C GLU A 19 1.34 -4.99 2.50
N LEU A 20 0.44 -5.38 1.58
CA LEU A 20 -0.98 -5.04 1.63
C LEU A 20 -1.71 -5.64 2.85
N GLU A 21 -1.39 -6.88 3.23
CA GLU A 21 -1.95 -7.52 4.44
C GLU A 21 -1.52 -6.84 5.74
N GLN A 22 -0.39 -6.12 5.74
CA GLN A 22 0.13 -5.44 6.94
C GLN A 22 -0.38 -4.01 7.10
N LEU A 23 -0.71 -3.33 6.00
CA LEU A 23 -1.16 -1.94 6.03
C LEU A 23 -2.62 -1.82 6.47
N LEU A 24 -3.44 -2.79 6.09
CA LEU A 24 -4.88 -2.80 6.30
C LEU A 24 -5.32 -4.23 6.62
N THR A 25 -6.49 -4.37 7.22
CA THR A 25 -7.19 -5.67 7.40
C THR A 25 -7.78 -6.19 6.10
N LEU A 26 -7.06 -6.07 4.98
CA LEU A 26 -7.43 -6.69 3.71
C LEU A 26 -7.26 -8.20 3.82
N SER A 27 -8.30 -8.94 3.43
CA SER A 27 -8.20 -10.39 3.34
C SER A 27 -7.32 -10.82 2.17
N ARG A 28 -6.68 -11.99 2.30
CA ARG A 28 -5.91 -12.61 1.21
C ARG A 28 -6.71 -12.69 -0.10
N ALA A 29 -8.00 -12.98 0.00
CA ALA A 29 -8.88 -13.07 -1.15
C ALA A 29 -9.10 -11.70 -1.85
N GLN A 30 -9.22 -10.61 -1.11
CA GLN A 30 -9.31 -9.25 -1.67
C GLN A 30 -8.01 -8.87 -2.38
N ILE A 31 -6.87 -9.22 -1.80
CA ILE A 31 -5.54 -8.95 -2.37
C ILE A 31 -5.33 -9.75 -3.65
N ASP A 32 -5.57 -11.06 -3.61
CA ASP A 32 -5.40 -11.92 -4.79
C ASP A 32 -6.32 -11.47 -5.94
N ARG A 33 -7.55 -11.01 -5.63
CA ARG A 33 -8.47 -10.44 -6.62
C ARG A 33 -7.93 -9.14 -7.22
N ALA A 34 -7.49 -8.18 -6.41
CA ALA A 34 -6.96 -6.91 -6.90
C ALA A 34 -5.65 -7.07 -7.72
N LEU A 35 -4.87 -8.12 -7.45
CA LEU A 35 -3.66 -8.41 -8.19
C LEU A 35 -3.90 -9.14 -9.53
N THR A 36 -5.08 -9.73 -9.74
CA THR A 36 -5.38 -10.55 -10.93
C THR A 36 -6.46 -9.95 -11.84
N ASP A 37 -7.27 -9.03 -11.32
CA ASP A 37 -8.36 -8.38 -12.05
C ASP A 37 -8.17 -6.86 -12.03
N ASP A 38 -8.00 -6.26 -13.21
CA ASP A 38 -7.72 -4.82 -13.34
C ASP A 38 -8.91 -3.97 -12.84
N GLY A 39 -10.15 -4.41 -13.05
CA GLY A 39 -11.34 -3.71 -12.54
C GLY A 39 -11.42 -3.71 -11.00
N ALA A 40 -11.11 -4.84 -10.36
CA ALA A 40 -11.02 -4.93 -8.92
C ALA A 40 -9.83 -4.13 -8.36
N ARG A 41 -8.73 -4.04 -9.10
CA ARG A 41 -7.60 -3.19 -8.74
C ARG A 41 -7.99 -1.72 -8.74
N ASP A 42 -8.60 -1.26 -9.84
CA ASP A 42 -9.01 0.13 -10.01
C ASP A 42 -10.05 0.51 -8.95
N GLY A 43 -11.04 -0.34 -8.69
CA GLY A 43 -12.01 -0.12 -7.63
C GLY A 43 -11.40 -0.05 -6.22
N LEU A 44 -10.37 -0.87 -5.93
CA LEU A 44 -9.66 -0.79 -4.64
C LEU A 44 -8.77 0.45 -4.54
N ILE A 45 -8.20 0.92 -5.66
CA ILE A 45 -7.47 2.19 -5.72
C ILE A 45 -8.41 3.37 -5.45
N GLU A 46 -9.58 3.40 -6.08
CA GLU A 46 -10.59 4.46 -5.87
C GLU A 46 -11.03 4.49 -4.42
N LEU A 47 -11.45 3.34 -3.87
CA LEU A 47 -11.81 3.22 -2.45
C LEU A 47 -10.69 3.72 -1.53
N SER A 48 -9.45 3.33 -1.79
CA SER A 48 -8.31 3.74 -0.97
C SER A 48 -8.05 5.25 -1.00
N LEU A 49 -8.40 5.94 -2.09
CA LEU A 49 -8.25 7.39 -2.19
C LEU A 49 -9.40 8.13 -1.53
N ASP A 50 -10.61 7.61 -1.63
CA ASP A 50 -11.78 8.16 -0.95
C ASP A 50 -11.58 8.08 0.57
N GLU A 51 -11.14 6.93 1.10
CA GLU A 51 -10.85 6.75 2.53
C GLU A 51 -9.68 7.64 3.02
N ASP A 52 -8.60 7.80 2.25
CA ASP A 52 -7.51 8.75 2.59
C ASP A 52 -8.04 10.18 2.71
N LEU A 53 -8.97 10.60 1.85
CA LEU A 53 -9.56 11.93 1.90
C LEU A 53 -10.48 12.09 3.12
N GLU A 54 -11.41 11.16 3.33
CA GLU A 54 -12.35 11.19 4.46
C GLU A 54 -11.64 11.18 5.81
N LEU A 55 -10.61 10.35 5.97
CA LEU A 55 -9.84 10.27 7.20
C LEU A 55 -9.00 11.52 7.45
N ARG A 56 -8.48 12.18 6.41
CA ARG A 56 -7.80 13.48 6.57
C ARG A 56 -8.75 14.57 7.02
N GLU A 57 -9.99 14.58 6.51
CA GLU A 57 -11.02 15.50 6.97
C GLU A 57 -11.39 15.21 8.43
N ALA A 58 -11.53 13.94 8.80
CA ALA A 58 -11.78 13.52 10.18
C ALA A 58 -10.63 13.91 11.13
N ALA A 59 -9.38 13.76 10.69
CA ALA A 59 -8.19 14.19 11.43
C ALA A 59 -8.20 15.69 11.69
N ALA A 60 -8.46 16.51 10.66
CA ALA A 60 -8.56 17.96 10.81
C ALA A 60 -9.68 18.35 11.79
N ALA A 61 -10.85 17.72 11.66
CA ALA A 61 -11.96 17.97 12.56
C ALA A 61 -11.66 17.54 14.01
N ALA A 62 -10.86 16.49 14.23
CA ALA A 62 -10.41 16.08 15.56
C ALA A 62 -9.43 17.08 16.17
N LEU A 63 -8.48 17.59 15.37
CA LEU A 63 -7.56 18.65 15.80
C LEU A 63 -8.30 19.92 16.21
N ASP A 64 -9.31 20.34 15.45
CA ASP A 64 -10.14 21.51 15.78
C ASP A 64 -10.89 21.35 17.12
N ARG A 65 -11.15 20.11 17.54
CA ARG A 65 -11.76 19.78 18.83
C ARG A 65 -10.73 19.58 19.97
N GLY A 66 -9.43 19.63 19.66
CA GLY A 66 -8.35 19.36 20.62
C GLY A 66 -8.16 17.87 20.93
N ASP A 67 -8.59 16.99 20.04
CA ASP A 67 -8.47 15.53 20.19
C ASP A 67 -7.27 15.00 19.38
N ASP A 68 -6.07 15.27 19.89
CA ASP A 68 -4.80 14.91 19.24
C ASP A 68 -4.63 13.39 19.04
N GLU A 69 -5.22 12.57 19.92
CA GLU A 69 -5.11 11.11 19.83
C GLU A 69 -5.89 10.59 18.61
N HIS A 70 -7.16 10.98 18.48
CA HIS A 70 -7.95 10.59 17.32
C HIS A 70 -7.42 11.19 16.03
N ALA A 71 -6.94 12.44 16.05
CA ALA A 71 -6.31 13.05 14.89
C ALA A 71 -5.14 12.20 14.36
N ARG A 72 -4.23 11.77 15.24
CA ARG A 72 -3.10 10.91 14.88
C ARG A 72 -3.52 9.52 14.43
N ALA A 73 -4.60 8.96 15.00
CA ALA A 73 -5.14 7.68 14.56
C ALA A 73 -5.66 7.79 13.12
N TYR A 74 -6.47 8.81 12.83
CA TYR A 74 -6.98 9.06 11.48
C TYR A 74 -5.87 9.34 10.47
N GLU A 75 -4.84 10.12 10.83
CA GLU A 75 -3.70 10.38 9.94
C GLU A 75 -2.90 9.11 9.60
N GLN A 76 -2.72 8.22 10.58
CA GLN A 76 -2.05 6.94 10.36
C GLN A 76 -2.86 6.03 9.43
N GLU A 77 -4.17 5.96 9.66
CA GLU A 77 -5.06 5.15 8.83
C GLU A 77 -5.14 5.71 7.39
N ALA A 78 -5.29 7.02 7.23
CA ALA A 78 -5.25 7.70 5.93
C ALA A 78 -3.94 7.40 5.18
N SER A 79 -2.80 7.45 5.90
CA SER A 79 -1.49 7.12 5.34
C SER A 79 -1.39 5.67 4.87
N ALA A 80 -2.03 4.72 5.58
CA ALA A 80 -2.09 3.32 5.17
C ALA A 80 -2.93 3.12 3.90
N TRP A 81 -4.09 3.78 3.80
CA TRP A 81 -4.91 3.78 2.60
C TRP A 81 -4.18 4.37 1.39
N ARG A 82 -3.54 5.53 1.56
CA ARG A 82 -2.73 6.15 0.51
C ARG A 82 -1.58 5.25 0.06
N HIS A 83 -0.92 4.55 0.97
CA HIS A 83 0.16 3.62 0.63
C HIS A 83 -0.36 2.39 -0.13
N THR A 84 -1.51 1.86 0.25
CA THR A 84 -2.22 0.80 -0.49
C THR A 84 -2.49 1.20 -1.94
N ALA A 85 -3.05 2.40 -2.17
CA ALA A 85 -3.29 2.91 -3.52
C ALA A 85 -2.01 2.98 -4.37
N ARG A 86 -0.90 3.43 -3.76
CA ARG A 86 0.41 3.53 -4.44
C ARG A 86 0.97 2.16 -4.81
N LEU A 87 0.89 1.18 -3.91
CA LEU A 87 1.32 -0.19 -4.19
C LEU A 87 0.53 -0.79 -5.36
N LEU A 88 -0.78 -0.60 -5.39
CA LEU A 88 -1.65 -1.11 -6.47
C LEU A 88 -1.40 -0.41 -7.81
N ARG A 89 -1.03 0.87 -7.81
CA ARG A 89 -0.58 1.61 -9.01
C ARG A 89 0.79 1.17 -9.53
N GLY A 90 1.50 0.32 -8.79
CA GLY A 90 2.88 -0.07 -9.10
C GLY A 90 3.90 1.02 -8.75
N GLU A 91 3.51 2.03 -7.98
CA GLU A 91 4.42 3.04 -7.43
C GLU A 91 5.17 2.47 -6.22
N THR A 92 5.95 1.41 -6.45
CA THR A 92 6.80 0.84 -5.39
C THR A 92 7.79 1.91 -4.96
N GLY A 93 7.67 2.36 -3.71
CA GLY A 93 8.52 3.39 -3.11
C GLY A 93 10.00 3.19 -3.45
N SER A 94 10.59 4.25 -4.01
CA SER A 94 11.93 4.33 -4.57
C SER A 94 13.09 4.12 -3.57
N ASP A 95 12.88 3.52 -2.40
CA ASP A 95 13.83 3.56 -1.28
C ASP A 95 14.62 2.26 -1.02
N ARG A 96 14.19 1.10 -1.53
CA ARG A 96 14.94 -0.15 -1.34
C ARG A 96 16.07 -0.39 -2.36
N SER A 97 16.08 0.31 -3.50
CA SER A 97 17.13 0.16 -4.53
C SER A 97 18.37 1.04 -4.32
N ALA A 98 18.33 2.02 -3.40
CA ALA A 98 19.48 2.88 -3.12
C ALA A 98 20.48 2.26 -2.11
N ARG A 99 20.07 1.28 -1.31
CA ARG A 99 20.90 0.66 -0.26
C ARG A 99 21.76 -0.52 -0.71
N SER A 100 21.73 -0.89 -1.99
CA SER A 100 22.53 -1.99 -2.55
C SER A 100 23.63 -1.52 -3.53
N ARG A 101 23.96 -0.23 -3.54
CA ARG A 101 24.99 0.33 -4.43
C ARG A 101 26.06 1.13 -3.68
N THR A 102 26.56 0.55 -2.60
CA THR A 102 27.84 0.92 -1.97
C THR A 102 28.35 -0.29 -1.20
N ALA A 103 29.08 -1.14 -1.91
CA ALA A 103 30.04 -2.10 -1.37
C ALA A 103 31.31 -1.99 -2.22
#